data_AF-A0A7Y2U8K9-F1
#
_entry.id   AF-A0A7Y2U8K9-F1
#
_cell.length_a   1.000
_cell.length_b   1.000
_cell.length_c   1.000
_cell.angle_alpha   90.00
_cell.angle_beta   90.00
_cell.angle_gamma   90.00
#
_symmetry.space_group_name_H-M   'P 1'
#
loop_
_entity.id
_entity.type
_entity.pdbx_description
1 polymer ?
#
loop_
_entity_poly.entity_id
_entity_poly.type
_entity_poly.pdbx_seq_one_letter_code
_entity_poly.pdbx_strand_id
1 'polypeptide(L)'
;DCTIKTGRQYRDTSVPYWQPEDGNGKAGFAEIREPFKASGQIIIDKSGAEKVVSDSTGFLANIEHDDYLLHYSFDHLPGTRQMPNEGTLPNINADGQKKWRGDLDSAWLSSMDFAPGKFGNALNFTGIAGNPDQISAGECPTPLAKPRTLAFWLRTSQSGFMNIAGFGDDERPFGEFNAQIHADGRLQLDIGSYTAAALGGPVINDGLWHHCAIVVPAWDQSTLGEVLFYVDGVQYPADTTDPGETILTKTTSSRGKMYIGRHAMNTNAPFVGELDDLVLWGRGLSAAELSLLHAFGSSSLGYDVAKADPLLKAFRRGEAVEIDGTTWFFVDEDLRGAPGTPYDLDGDYLAPLSPGSGMSTIRNPFNRSLKLQLTGVNDQDATITLRWNSLPGASYIIEGSDDFITWDPEPSGRNIPSAGTTTTHQLTPTTIPARRFYRITETP
;
A
#
# COMPACT_ATOMS: atom_id res chain seq x y z
N ASP A 1 20.06 -2.64 -27.71
CA ASP A 1 20.75 -1.48 -27.11
C ASP A 1 20.22 -1.18 -25.72
N CYS A 2 20.94 -1.60 -24.69
CA CYS A 2 20.68 -1.19 -23.31
C CYS A 2 21.85 -0.28 -22.88
N THR A 3 21.62 1.02 -22.84
CA THR A 3 22.66 2.01 -22.49
C THR A 3 22.67 2.22 -20.98
N ILE A 4 23.63 1.62 -20.28
CA ILE A 4 23.85 1.89 -18.84
C ILE A 4 24.64 3.21 -18.73
N LYS A 5 23.99 4.28 -18.27
CA LYS A 5 24.64 5.57 -17.99
C LYS A 5 25.44 5.49 -16.68
N THR A 6 26.75 5.67 -16.77
CA THR A 6 27.66 5.75 -15.62
C THR A 6 27.65 7.15 -15.01
N GLY A 7 27.08 7.31 -13.81
CA GLY A 7 27.21 8.50 -12.96
C GLY A 7 28.48 8.46 -12.10
N ARG A 8 28.96 9.64 -11.67
CA ARG A 8 30.22 9.85 -10.92
C ARG A 8 30.28 9.09 -9.59
N GLN A 9 31.48 8.62 -9.26
CA GLN A 9 31.86 8.01 -7.98
C GLN A 9 31.44 8.86 -6.77
N TYR A 10 30.53 8.32 -5.97
CA TYR A 10 30.59 8.41 -4.52
C TYR A 10 30.93 7.02 -3.99
N ARG A 11 31.90 6.92 -3.08
CA ARG A 11 32.18 5.67 -2.36
C ARG A 11 31.04 5.40 -1.39
N ASP A 12 29.97 4.83 -1.92
CA ASP A 12 28.90 4.20 -1.17
C ASP A 12 29.11 2.68 -1.27
N THR A 13 29.14 1.99 -0.13
CA THR A 13 29.42 0.55 -0.05
C THR A 13 28.15 -0.31 -0.13
N SER A 14 27.01 0.27 -0.50
CA SER A 14 25.71 -0.41 -0.55
C SER A 14 24.99 -0.36 -1.92
N VAL A 15 25.64 0.21 -2.93
CA VAL A 15 25.24 0.12 -4.36
C VAL A 15 26.19 -0.91 -5.01
N PRO A 16 25.81 -1.71 -6.03
CA PRO A 16 26.75 -2.59 -6.72
C PRO A 16 28.01 -1.80 -7.11
N TYR A 17 29.09 -2.00 -6.37
CA TYR A 17 30.32 -1.24 -6.56
C TYR A 17 31.24 -2.05 -7.47
N TRP A 18 31.81 -1.34 -8.43
CA TRP A 18 32.79 -1.88 -9.36
C TRP A 18 34.04 -2.29 -8.57
N GLN A 19 34.38 -3.58 -8.48
CA GLN A 19 35.68 -3.96 -7.92
C GLN A 19 36.77 -3.53 -8.90
N PRO A 20 37.80 -2.77 -8.45
CA PRO A 20 38.94 -2.45 -9.31
C PRO A 20 39.60 -3.75 -9.79
N GLU A 21 40.17 -3.68 -10.99
CA GLU A 21 40.90 -4.75 -11.66
C GLU A 21 41.71 -5.61 -10.68
N ASP A 22 41.42 -6.92 -10.64
CA ASP A 22 42.48 -7.83 -10.23
C ASP A 22 43.60 -7.75 -11.28
N GLY A 23 44.85 -8.05 -10.90
CA GLY A 23 46.03 -7.91 -11.77
C GLY A 23 46.01 -8.76 -13.06
N ASN A 24 44.87 -9.36 -13.40
CA ASN A 24 44.57 -10.15 -14.59
C ASN A 24 43.52 -9.50 -15.50
N GLY A 25 43.08 -8.26 -15.25
CA GLY A 25 42.19 -7.51 -16.15
C GLY A 25 40.73 -7.94 -16.12
N LYS A 26 40.28 -8.62 -15.07
CA LYS A 26 38.86 -8.97 -14.88
C LYS A 26 38.21 -7.93 -13.97
N ALA A 27 37.07 -7.40 -14.41
CA ALA A 27 36.21 -6.56 -13.58
C ALA A 27 34.84 -7.23 -13.49
N GLY A 28 34.50 -7.72 -12.31
CA GLY A 28 33.22 -8.36 -12.03
C GLY A 28 32.40 -7.57 -11.02
N PHE A 29 31.10 -7.83 -10.98
CA PHE A 29 30.34 -7.67 -9.74
C PHE A 29 30.76 -8.84 -8.84
N ALA A 30 31.60 -8.60 -7.86
CA ALA A 30 31.94 -9.62 -6.87
C ALA A 30 30.97 -9.52 -5.69
N GLU A 31 30.67 -10.69 -5.11
CA GLU A 31 29.95 -10.96 -3.86
C GLU A 31 29.28 -9.74 -3.23
N ILE A 32 27.96 -9.66 -3.41
CA ILE A 32 27.13 -8.99 -2.43
C ILE A 32 27.23 -9.81 -1.15
N ARG A 33 28.00 -9.33 -0.18
CA ARG A 33 27.74 -9.66 1.21
C ARG A 33 26.44 -8.94 1.58
N GLU A 34 25.33 -9.69 1.54
CA GLU A 34 24.02 -9.50 2.21
C GLU A 34 23.43 -8.05 2.22
N PRO A 35 22.17 -7.79 1.75
CA PRO A 35 21.01 -8.70 1.80
C PRO A 35 20.63 -9.35 0.47
N PHE A 36 21.20 -8.87 -0.63
CA PHE A 36 20.83 -9.34 -1.95
C PHE A 36 21.82 -10.43 -2.37
N LYS A 37 21.61 -11.66 -1.90
CA LYS A 37 22.23 -12.79 -2.58
C LYS A 37 21.76 -12.76 -4.03
N ALA A 38 22.64 -12.33 -4.91
CA ALA A 38 22.41 -12.32 -6.34
C ALA A 38 22.05 -13.75 -6.74
N SER A 39 20.81 -13.98 -7.15
CA SER A 39 20.35 -15.28 -7.61
C SER A 39 20.94 -15.65 -8.98
N GLY A 40 21.87 -14.83 -9.51
CA GLY A 40 22.68 -15.07 -10.69
C GLY A 40 23.92 -14.15 -10.78
N GLN A 41 24.82 -14.44 -11.71
CA GLN A 41 26.06 -13.70 -11.99
C GLN A 41 26.10 -13.30 -13.47
N ILE A 42 26.52 -12.06 -13.77
CA ILE A 42 26.91 -11.64 -15.13
C ILE A 42 28.40 -11.30 -15.09
N ILE A 43 29.19 -12.01 -15.90
CA ILE A 43 30.61 -11.69 -16.13
C ILE A 43 30.74 -10.99 -17.47
N ILE A 44 31.32 -9.80 -17.46
CA ILE A 44 31.64 -9.05 -18.69
C ILE A 44 33.15 -9.15 -18.90
N ASP A 45 33.57 -9.87 -19.94
CA ASP A 45 34.96 -9.91 -20.35
C ASP A 45 35.30 -8.64 -21.14
N LYS A 46 36.36 -7.96 -20.69
CA LYS A 46 36.87 -6.71 -21.26
C LYS A 46 38.29 -6.85 -21.80
N SER A 47 38.84 -8.06 -21.84
CA SER A 47 40.22 -8.32 -22.27
C SER A 47 40.44 -8.12 -23.78
N GLY A 48 39.37 -8.03 -24.58
CA GLY A 48 39.38 -7.81 -26.03
C GLY A 48 38.78 -6.47 -26.48
N ALA A 49 38.90 -6.16 -27.78
CA ALA A 49 38.36 -4.94 -28.39
C ALA A 49 36.82 -4.89 -28.40
N GLU A 50 36.16 -6.05 -28.39
CA GLU A 50 34.72 -6.18 -28.20
C GLU A 50 34.41 -6.59 -26.76
N LYS A 51 33.40 -5.95 -26.16
CA LYS A 51 32.92 -6.30 -24.82
C LYS A 51 31.95 -7.47 -24.94
N VAL A 52 32.33 -8.63 -24.42
CA VAL A 52 31.53 -9.86 -24.54
C VAL A 52 31.02 -10.28 -23.16
N VAL A 53 29.74 -10.64 -23.07
CA VAL A 53 29.20 -11.33 -21.88
C VAL A 53 29.73 -12.75 -21.92
N SER A 54 30.65 -13.08 -21.01
CA SER A 54 31.41 -14.34 -21.05
C SER A 54 30.77 -15.47 -20.25
N ASP A 55 29.96 -15.13 -19.25
CA ASP A 55 29.14 -16.10 -18.51
C ASP A 55 27.93 -15.42 -17.88
N SER A 56 26.80 -16.11 -17.90
CA SER A 56 25.59 -15.75 -17.16
C SER A 56 24.97 -16.99 -16.55
N THR A 57 24.94 -17.07 -15.23
CA THR A 57 24.29 -18.15 -14.49
C THR A 57 23.23 -17.59 -13.54
N GLY A 58 22.16 -18.34 -13.28
CA GLY A 58 21.14 -18.02 -12.27
C GLY A 58 19.99 -17.12 -12.73
N PHE A 59 19.04 -16.87 -11.81
CA PHE A 59 17.91 -15.96 -12.00
C PHE A 59 18.35 -14.54 -11.63
N LEU A 60 18.25 -13.58 -12.53
CA LEU A 60 18.18 -12.17 -12.13
C LEU A 60 16.70 -11.85 -11.93
N ALA A 61 16.20 -12.03 -10.71
CA ALA A 61 14.87 -11.55 -10.40
C ALA A 61 14.93 -10.02 -10.40
N ASN A 62 14.20 -9.36 -11.31
CA ASN A 62 13.91 -7.94 -11.16
C ASN A 62 13.11 -7.78 -9.88
N ILE A 63 13.73 -7.25 -8.83
CA ILE A 63 13.00 -6.74 -7.67
C ILE A 63 12.55 -5.34 -8.06
N GLU A 64 11.26 -5.18 -8.30
CA GLU A 64 10.66 -3.84 -8.42
C GLU A 64 10.71 -3.19 -7.04
N HIS A 65 11.68 -2.31 -6.84
CA HIS A 65 11.93 -1.67 -5.54
C HIS A 65 10.76 -0.81 -5.06
N ASP A 66 9.82 -0.48 -5.92
CA ASP A 66 8.65 0.35 -5.62
C ASP A 66 7.41 -0.48 -5.20
N ASP A 67 7.48 -1.80 -5.30
CA ASP A 67 6.39 -2.70 -4.88
C ASP A 67 6.35 -2.91 -3.35
N TYR A 68 5.34 -3.63 -2.86
CA TYR A 68 5.32 -4.15 -1.49
C TYR A 68 6.44 -5.18 -1.32
N LEU A 69 7.43 -4.82 -0.53
CA LEU A 69 8.66 -5.57 -0.35
C LEU A 69 8.46 -6.68 0.68
N LEU A 70 7.73 -6.36 1.75
CA LEU A 70 7.33 -7.28 2.80
C LEU A 70 5.83 -7.18 3.02
N HIS A 71 5.17 -8.32 3.20
CA HIS A 71 3.76 -8.38 3.58
C HIS A 71 3.52 -9.59 4.48
N TYR A 72 2.93 -9.35 5.64
CA TYR A 72 2.50 -10.35 6.61
C TYR A 72 1.00 -10.15 6.87
N SER A 73 0.17 -10.92 6.17
CA SER A 73 -1.29 -10.95 6.34
C SER A 73 -1.71 -11.53 7.68
N PHE A 74 -0.94 -12.47 8.21
CA PHE A 74 -1.29 -13.31 9.38
C PHE A 74 -2.48 -14.26 9.15
N ASP A 75 -2.95 -14.42 7.91
CA ASP A 75 -4.03 -15.34 7.55
C ASP A 75 -3.65 -16.81 7.59
N HIS A 76 -2.35 -17.10 7.59
CA HIS A 76 -1.84 -18.46 7.59
C HIS A 76 -2.00 -19.12 8.96
N LEU A 77 -2.88 -20.14 9.01
CA LEU A 77 -3.18 -20.91 10.21
C LEU A 77 -1.94 -21.55 10.85
N PRO A 78 -1.92 -21.67 12.19
CA PRO A 78 -0.75 -22.14 12.94
C PRO A 78 -0.33 -23.57 12.56
N GLY A 79 0.99 -23.81 12.54
CA GLY A 79 1.55 -25.15 12.29
C GLY A 79 3.00 -25.18 11.78
N THR A 80 3.59 -24.04 11.41
CA THR A 80 4.98 -23.99 10.91
C THR A 80 5.78 -22.86 11.57
N ARG A 81 7.10 -23.06 11.72
CA ARG A 81 8.06 -22.08 12.31
C ARG A 81 8.22 -20.81 11.47
N GLN A 82 7.54 -20.73 10.35
CA GLN A 82 7.74 -19.69 9.37
C GLN A 82 6.43 -18.95 9.14
N MET A 83 6.46 -17.64 9.38
CA MET A 83 5.42 -16.78 8.87
C MET A 83 5.72 -16.50 7.40
N PRO A 84 4.71 -16.58 6.53
CA PRO A 84 4.89 -16.28 5.12
C PRO A 84 5.00 -14.77 4.93
N ASN A 85 6.14 -14.35 4.39
CA ASN A 85 6.24 -13.09 3.69
C ASN A 85 5.64 -13.26 2.29
N GLU A 86 4.55 -12.54 2.03
CA GLU A 86 3.87 -12.49 0.75
C GLU A 86 4.41 -11.39 -0.18
N GLY A 87 5.34 -10.56 0.33
CA GLY A 87 6.00 -9.49 -0.40
C GLY A 87 6.88 -9.97 -1.56
N THR A 88 7.24 -9.03 -2.43
CA THR A 88 8.04 -9.29 -3.63
C THR A 88 9.49 -9.68 -3.35
N LEU A 89 9.99 -9.48 -2.13
CA LEU A 89 11.36 -9.86 -1.80
C LEU A 89 11.54 -11.38 -1.77
N PRO A 90 12.55 -11.90 -2.48
CA PRO A 90 12.87 -13.31 -2.40
C PRO A 90 13.46 -13.65 -1.02
N ASN A 91 12.99 -14.77 -0.49
CA ASN A 91 13.44 -15.35 0.75
C ASN A 91 14.49 -16.41 0.41
N ILE A 92 15.79 -16.11 0.50
CA ILE A 92 16.86 -17.03 0.06
C ILE A 92 17.67 -17.48 1.27
N ASN A 93 17.76 -18.79 1.49
CA ASN A 93 18.61 -19.40 2.52
C ASN A 93 20.12 -19.18 2.29
N ALA A 94 20.93 -19.57 3.26
CA ALA A 94 22.38 -19.75 3.12
C ALA A 94 22.77 -20.61 1.89
N ASP A 95 21.93 -21.60 1.57
CA ASP A 95 22.09 -22.59 0.49
C ASP A 95 21.45 -22.21 -0.86
N GLY A 96 20.84 -21.01 -0.97
CA GLY A 96 20.24 -20.54 -2.22
C GLY A 96 18.79 -20.99 -2.48
N GLN A 97 18.15 -21.76 -1.58
CA GLN A 97 16.76 -22.18 -1.76
C GLN A 97 15.74 -21.12 -1.29
N LYS A 98 14.59 -21.05 -2.00
CA LYS A 98 13.45 -20.18 -1.64
C LYS A 98 12.77 -20.70 -0.37
N LYS A 99 12.57 -19.86 0.65
CA LYS A 99 11.78 -20.20 1.85
C LYS A 99 10.72 -19.12 2.18
N TRP A 100 10.04 -19.23 3.31
CA TRP A 100 9.17 -18.18 3.87
C TRP A 100 10.03 -17.25 4.75
N ARG A 101 10.00 -15.92 4.59
CA ARG A 101 10.68 -14.96 5.49
C ARG A 101 9.73 -14.64 6.64
N GLY A 102 10.24 -14.79 7.85
CA GLY A 102 9.49 -14.64 9.09
C GLY A 102 9.83 -15.82 9.99
N ASP A 103 11.05 -15.84 10.53
CA ASP A 103 11.42 -16.90 11.46
C ASP A 103 10.87 -16.55 12.84
N LEU A 104 10.02 -17.46 13.33
CA LEU A 104 9.52 -17.44 14.69
C LEU A 104 10.46 -18.27 15.56
N ASP A 105 10.70 -17.83 16.80
CA ASP A 105 11.53 -18.62 17.70
C ASP A 105 10.86 -19.98 17.98
N SER A 106 11.69 -21.01 17.88
CA SER A 106 11.36 -22.38 17.60
C SER A 106 10.68 -23.11 18.77
N ALA A 107 10.75 -22.53 19.97
CA ALA A 107 10.21 -23.07 21.21
C ALA A 107 8.74 -22.69 21.47
N TRP A 108 8.11 -21.83 20.65
CA TRP A 108 6.86 -21.14 21.02
C TRP A 108 5.78 -21.12 19.94
N LEU A 109 5.89 -21.98 18.93
CA LEU A 109 4.86 -22.14 17.90
C LEU A 109 3.46 -22.48 18.43
N SER A 110 3.40 -23.13 19.59
CA SER A 110 2.15 -23.50 20.26
C SER A 110 1.53 -22.37 21.08
N SER A 111 2.19 -21.21 21.21
CA SER A 111 1.70 -20.04 21.95
C SER A 111 1.32 -18.86 21.05
N MET A 112 1.44 -18.99 19.72
CA MET A 112 0.87 -17.99 18.82
C MET A 112 -0.64 -18.01 18.93
N ASP A 113 -1.20 -16.88 19.33
CA ASP A 113 -2.62 -16.70 19.46
C ASP A 113 -3.11 -15.93 18.23
N PHE A 114 -3.88 -16.61 17.39
CA PHE A 114 -4.53 -15.99 16.24
C PHE A 114 -5.98 -15.70 16.60
N ALA A 115 -6.44 -14.50 16.27
CA ALA A 115 -7.81 -14.07 16.49
C ALA A 115 -8.43 -13.61 15.16
N PRO A 116 -9.77 -13.49 15.05
CA PRO A 116 -10.38 -12.83 13.91
C PRO A 116 -9.81 -11.42 13.73
N GLY A 117 -9.20 -11.19 12.57
CA GLY A 117 -8.54 -9.95 12.21
C GLY A 117 -9.49 -8.93 11.60
N LYS A 118 -8.89 -7.86 11.09
CA LYS A 118 -9.56 -6.92 10.18
C LYS A 118 -9.82 -7.59 8.83
N PHE A 119 -8.84 -8.30 8.30
CA PHE A 119 -8.96 -9.20 7.16
C PHE A 119 -8.56 -10.59 7.65
N GLY A 120 -9.45 -11.58 7.47
CA GLY A 120 -9.20 -12.95 7.92
C GLY A 120 -8.74 -13.07 9.39
N ASN A 121 -7.49 -13.45 9.63
CA ASN A 121 -6.89 -13.63 10.95
C ASN A 121 -5.85 -12.54 11.26
N ALA A 122 -5.79 -12.14 12.53
CA ALA A 122 -4.72 -11.30 13.09
C ALA A 122 -3.84 -12.12 14.04
N LEU A 123 -2.59 -11.69 14.20
CA LEU A 123 -1.70 -12.21 15.24
C LEU A 123 -1.83 -11.38 16.51
N ASN A 124 -2.10 -12.04 17.64
CA ASN A 124 -2.12 -11.45 18.97
C ASN A 124 -0.73 -11.54 19.63
N PHE A 125 -0.14 -10.40 19.93
CA PHE A 125 1.13 -10.24 20.62
C PHE A 125 0.89 -10.04 22.12
N THR A 126 1.48 -10.90 22.94
CA THR A 126 1.30 -10.84 24.41
C THR A 126 2.25 -9.87 25.12
N GLY A 127 3.27 -9.39 24.40
CA GLY A 127 4.28 -8.43 24.85
C GLY A 127 5.02 -8.79 26.15
N ILE A 128 5.27 -10.07 26.37
CA ILE A 128 6.19 -10.51 27.42
C ILE A 128 7.63 -10.08 27.01
N ALA A 129 8.32 -9.32 27.87
CA ALA A 129 9.68 -8.86 27.59
C ALA A 129 10.65 -10.05 27.49
N GLY A 130 11.43 -10.11 26.40
CA GLY A 130 12.27 -11.27 26.08
C GLY A 130 11.52 -12.46 25.49
N ASN A 131 10.23 -12.31 25.17
CA ASN A 131 9.35 -13.33 24.60
C ASN A 131 9.22 -13.20 23.05
N PRO A 132 8.91 -14.31 22.35
CA PRO A 132 9.12 -14.46 20.91
C PRO A 132 7.86 -14.46 20.05
N ASP A 133 6.78 -13.79 20.48
CA ASP A 133 5.66 -13.45 19.57
C ASP A 133 6.12 -12.47 18.47
N GLN A 134 7.39 -12.02 18.52
CA GLN A 134 8.06 -11.26 17.48
C GLN A 134 8.33 -12.09 16.23
N ILE A 135 8.38 -11.41 15.09
CA ILE A 135 8.73 -12.01 13.81
C ILE A 135 10.06 -11.41 13.36
N SER A 136 11.09 -12.25 13.20
CA SER A 136 12.32 -11.83 12.55
C SER A 136 12.13 -11.94 11.03
N ALA A 137 11.91 -10.81 10.37
CA ALA A 137 11.79 -10.72 8.91
C ALA A 137 13.16 -10.78 8.18
N GLY A 138 14.25 -10.79 8.95
CA GLY A 138 15.62 -10.80 8.42
C GLY A 138 16.07 -9.41 7.99
N GLU A 139 16.97 -9.34 7.01
CA GLU A 139 17.45 -8.05 6.50
C GLU A 139 16.36 -7.31 5.71
N CYS A 140 16.12 -6.04 6.06
CA CYS A 140 15.21 -5.16 5.34
C CYS A 140 15.88 -4.70 4.04
N PRO A 141 15.20 -4.69 2.90
CA PRO A 141 15.81 -4.34 1.61
C PRO A 141 15.86 -2.83 1.36
N THR A 142 15.20 -2.00 2.18
CA THR A 142 15.09 -0.56 1.91
C THR A 142 16.41 0.10 2.31
N PRO A 143 17.22 0.57 1.35
CA PRO A 143 18.50 1.21 1.66
C PRO A 143 18.27 2.60 2.25
N LEU A 144 19.06 2.93 3.27
CA LEU A 144 19.44 4.27 3.75
C LEU A 144 18.37 5.36 3.57
N ALA A 145 18.38 6.04 2.43
CA ALA A 145 17.64 7.29 2.18
C ALA A 145 16.52 7.15 1.13
N LYS A 146 16.03 5.94 0.86
CA LYS A 146 14.94 5.73 -0.12
C LYS A 146 13.56 6.13 0.43
N PRO A 147 12.56 6.43 -0.40
CA PRO A 147 11.19 6.50 0.06
C PRO A 147 10.73 5.13 0.55
N ARG A 148 9.75 5.12 1.46
CA ARG A 148 9.13 3.89 1.97
C ARG A 148 7.80 4.19 2.64
N THR A 149 6.95 3.18 2.72
CA THR A 149 5.71 3.23 3.49
C THR A 149 5.58 1.96 4.29
N LEU A 150 5.46 2.09 5.60
CA LEU A 150 5.04 0.99 6.47
C LEU A 150 3.56 1.22 6.79
N ALA A 151 2.70 0.25 6.51
CA ALA A 151 1.30 0.26 6.92
C ALA A 151 0.91 -1.05 7.60
N PHE A 152 -0.12 -0.99 8.44
CA PHE A 152 -0.65 -2.12 9.18
C PHE A 152 -2.01 -1.77 9.77
N TRP A 153 -2.81 -2.78 10.04
CA TRP A 153 -3.94 -2.69 10.96
C TRP A 153 -3.48 -3.09 12.37
N LEU A 154 -3.97 -2.39 13.39
CA LEU A 154 -3.70 -2.72 14.77
C LEU A 154 -4.93 -2.58 15.66
N ARG A 155 -4.96 -3.34 16.75
CA ARG A 155 -5.92 -3.17 17.85
C ARG A 155 -5.22 -3.37 19.19
N THR A 156 -5.31 -2.40 20.09
CA THR A 156 -4.78 -2.53 21.46
C THR A 156 -5.50 -1.59 22.42
N SER A 157 -5.54 -1.97 23.69
CA SER A 157 -5.98 -1.10 24.81
C SER A 157 -4.86 -0.83 25.81
N GLN A 158 -3.63 -1.27 25.50
CA GLN A 158 -2.50 -1.14 26.39
C GLN A 158 -1.93 0.27 26.37
N SER A 159 -1.53 0.75 27.54
CA SER A 159 -0.90 2.06 27.74
C SER A 159 0.62 1.92 27.81
N GLY A 160 1.32 3.01 27.49
CA GLY A 160 2.78 3.05 27.55
C GLY A 160 3.42 2.77 26.20
N PHE A 161 4.75 2.81 26.17
CA PHE A 161 5.52 2.58 24.95
C PHE A 161 5.40 1.14 24.46
N MET A 162 5.19 0.95 23.16
CA MET A 162 5.15 -0.36 22.50
C MET A 162 5.76 -0.30 21.11
N ASN A 163 6.51 -1.34 20.71
CA ASN A 163 7.20 -1.41 19.42
C ASN A 163 6.45 -2.30 18.42
N ILE A 164 5.96 -1.70 17.34
CA ILE A 164 5.16 -2.39 16.32
C ILE A 164 6.07 -3.09 15.31
N ALA A 165 6.99 -2.35 14.69
CA ALA A 165 7.97 -2.91 13.77
C ALA A 165 9.21 -2.02 13.71
N GLY A 166 10.38 -2.65 13.60
CA GLY A 166 11.65 -1.98 13.73
C GLY A 166 12.74 -2.60 12.86
N PHE A 167 13.49 -1.77 12.13
CA PHE A 167 14.72 -2.18 11.44
C PHE A 167 15.75 -1.06 11.43
N GLY A 168 16.99 -1.39 11.09
CA GLY A 168 18.09 -0.42 11.05
C GLY A 168 19.02 -0.50 12.26
N ASP A 169 20.22 0.05 12.12
CA ASP A 169 21.25 0.07 13.15
C ASP A 169 21.28 1.40 13.94
N ASP A 170 22.03 1.42 15.03
CA ASP A 170 22.23 2.60 15.91
C ASP A 170 23.62 3.25 15.69
N GLU A 171 24.34 2.84 14.64
CA GLU A 171 25.72 3.26 14.41
C GLU A 171 25.76 4.57 13.64
N ARG A 172 26.27 5.63 14.28
CA ARG A 172 26.38 6.95 13.63
C ARG A 172 27.18 6.90 12.32
N PRO A 173 26.73 7.64 11.26
CA PRO A 173 25.62 8.59 11.24
C PRO A 173 24.25 7.95 10.92
N PHE A 174 24.15 6.63 10.93
CA PHE A 174 22.94 5.91 10.60
C PHE A 174 22.02 5.79 11.82
N GLY A 175 20.78 5.44 11.55
CA GLY A 175 19.75 5.25 12.54
C GLY A 175 18.81 4.12 12.15
N GLU A 176 17.77 4.00 12.94
CA GLU A 176 16.75 2.98 12.79
C GLU A 176 15.48 3.56 12.16
N PHE A 177 14.51 2.69 11.94
CA PHE A 177 13.15 3.02 11.57
C PHE A 177 12.26 2.16 12.46
N ASN A 178 11.85 2.71 13.60
CA ASN A 178 10.98 2.04 14.57
C ASN A 178 9.60 2.69 14.57
N ALA A 179 8.61 1.96 14.06
CA ALA A 179 7.22 2.29 14.26
C ALA A 179 6.78 1.83 15.66
N GLN A 180 6.21 2.77 16.41
CA GLN A 180 5.91 2.60 17.83
C GLN A 180 4.56 3.22 18.18
N ILE A 181 3.99 2.77 19.30
CA ILE A 181 2.98 3.54 20.04
C ILE A 181 3.74 4.26 21.15
N HIS A 182 3.62 5.59 21.17
CA HIS A 182 4.18 6.42 22.23
C HIS A 182 3.37 6.30 23.52
N ALA A 183 3.92 6.72 24.67
CA ALA A 183 3.25 6.60 25.97
C ALA A 183 1.89 7.31 26.07
N ASP A 184 1.63 8.31 25.22
CA ASP A 184 0.34 9.01 25.14
C ASP A 184 -0.68 8.29 24.23
N GLY A 185 -0.30 7.16 23.64
CA GLY A 185 -1.15 6.33 22.78
C GLY A 185 -1.18 6.75 21.31
N ARG A 186 -0.36 7.71 20.88
CA ARG A 186 -0.23 8.10 19.46
C ARG A 186 0.80 7.26 18.72
N LEU A 187 0.68 7.21 17.40
CA LEU A 187 1.67 6.59 16.52
C LEU A 187 2.96 7.42 16.49
N GLN A 188 4.11 6.75 16.51
CA GLN A 188 5.44 7.35 16.50
C GLN A 188 6.36 6.66 15.49
N LEU A 189 7.21 7.45 14.84
CA LEU A 189 8.43 6.98 14.20
C LEU A 189 9.62 7.45 15.03
N ASP A 190 10.38 6.51 15.58
CA ASP A 190 11.70 6.75 16.17
C ASP A 190 12.80 6.35 15.19
N ILE A 191 13.79 7.22 15.04
CA ILE A 191 14.92 7.01 14.12
C ILE A 191 16.26 6.84 14.84
N GLY A 192 16.28 6.81 16.19
CA GLY A 192 17.34 6.29 17.06
C GLY A 192 18.76 6.87 16.94
N SER A 193 19.08 7.70 15.94
CA SER A 193 20.43 8.25 15.78
C SER A 193 20.75 9.30 16.85
N TYR A 194 19.71 9.97 17.41
CA TYR A 194 19.85 11.10 18.35
C TYR A 194 18.66 11.33 19.31
N THR A 195 17.87 10.32 19.68
CA THR A 195 16.56 10.46 20.38
C THR A 195 15.49 11.24 19.57
N ALA A 196 15.74 11.44 18.28
CA ALA A 196 14.82 12.10 17.38
C ALA A 196 13.67 11.16 17.02
N ALA A 197 12.46 11.60 17.33
CA ALA A 197 11.22 10.91 17.01
C ALA A 197 10.18 11.91 16.53
N ALA A 198 9.25 11.43 15.70
CA ALA A 198 8.06 12.17 15.32
C ALA A 198 6.82 11.39 15.74
N LEU A 199 5.85 12.08 16.32
CA LEU A 199 4.51 11.55 16.53
C LEU A 199 3.59 12.00 15.40
N GLY A 200 2.48 11.29 15.22
CA GLY A 200 1.43 11.69 14.30
C GLY A 200 0.11 11.02 14.61
N GLY A 201 -0.98 11.65 14.20
CA GLY A 201 -2.32 11.11 14.39
C GLY A 201 -2.89 11.25 15.81
N PRO A 202 -4.14 10.78 16.01
CA PRO A 202 -4.81 10.74 17.31
C PRO A 202 -4.28 9.60 18.20
N VAL A 203 -4.84 9.49 19.40
CA VAL A 203 -4.68 8.33 20.28
C VAL A 203 -5.36 7.12 19.65
N ILE A 204 -4.66 5.98 19.55
CA ILE A 204 -5.06 4.77 18.81
C ILE A 204 -5.11 3.50 19.68
N ASN A 205 -4.86 3.62 20.99
CA ASN A 205 -4.92 2.50 21.94
C ASN A 205 -6.26 2.43 22.68
N ASP A 206 -7.37 2.60 21.96
CA ASP A 206 -8.73 2.62 22.50
C ASP A 206 -9.46 1.26 22.45
N GLY A 207 -8.77 0.22 21.97
CA GLY A 207 -9.30 -1.13 21.79
C GLY A 207 -10.07 -1.34 20.48
N LEU A 208 -10.07 -0.37 19.55
CA LEU A 208 -10.63 -0.51 18.20
C LEU A 208 -9.53 -0.81 17.17
N TRP A 209 -9.96 -1.30 16.00
CA TRP A 209 -9.08 -1.50 14.86
C TRP A 209 -8.78 -0.15 14.19
N HIS A 210 -7.50 0.18 14.06
CA HIS A 210 -7.02 1.35 13.32
C HIS A 210 -6.11 0.93 12.18
N HIS A 211 -6.30 1.55 11.01
CA HIS A 211 -5.33 1.45 9.92
C HIS A 211 -4.30 2.55 10.10
N CYS A 212 -3.04 2.17 10.24
CA CYS A 212 -1.94 3.09 10.47
C CYS A 212 -0.92 3.01 9.33
N ALA A 213 -0.36 4.15 8.94
CA ALA A 213 0.80 4.17 8.05
C ALA A 213 1.78 5.29 8.39
N ILE A 214 3.06 5.01 8.13
CA ILE A 214 4.17 5.96 8.22
C ILE A 214 4.83 6.04 6.85
N VAL A 215 4.84 7.23 6.26
CA VAL A 215 5.35 7.50 4.92
C VAL A 215 6.61 8.35 5.00
N VAL A 216 7.69 7.85 4.41
CA VAL A 216 8.86 8.64 4.03
C VAL A 216 8.74 8.92 2.53
N PRO A 217 8.42 10.16 2.13
CA PRO A 217 7.86 10.42 0.81
C PRO A 217 8.88 10.46 -0.33
N ALA A 218 10.14 10.82 -0.06
CA ALA A 218 11.09 11.19 -1.10
C ALA A 218 12.41 10.40 -1.06
N TRP A 219 13.14 10.50 -2.17
CA TRP A 219 14.52 10.05 -2.30
C TRP A 219 15.48 11.10 -1.72
N ASP A 220 16.66 10.64 -1.30
CA ASP A 220 17.83 11.45 -0.94
C ASP A 220 17.58 12.44 0.22
N GLN A 221 17.64 11.90 1.44
CA GLN A 221 17.71 12.63 2.72
C GLN A 221 16.40 13.25 3.20
N SER A 222 15.28 12.52 3.07
CA SER A 222 14.06 12.92 3.76
C SER A 222 14.31 13.20 5.24
N THR A 223 13.75 14.29 5.74
CA THR A 223 13.89 14.65 7.15
C THR A 223 12.68 14.18 7.95
N LEU A 224 12.85 14.12 9.27
CA LEU A 224 11.80 13.72 10.19
C LEU A 224 10.55 14.62 10.09
N GLY A 225 10.72 15.90 9.75
CA GLY A 225 9.61 16.84 9.52
C GLY A 225 8.83 16.60 8.23
N GLU A 226 9.35 15.81 7.29
CA GLU A 226 8.68 15.44 6.04
C GLU A 226 7.90 14.13 6.14
N VAL A 227 8.01 13.42 7.27
CA VAL A 227 7.26 12.18 7.51
C VAL A 227 5.78 12.47 7.59
N LEU A 228 4.98 11.67 6.89
CA LEU A 228 3.54 11.73 6.95
C LEU A 228 3.02 10.51 7.70
N PHE A 229 2.17 10.77 8.69
CA PHE A 229 1.45 9.74 9.42
C PHE A 229 0.04 9.64 8.86
N TYR A 230 -0.50 8.44 8.80
CA TYR A 230 -1.90 8.22 8.46
C TYR A 230 -2.54 7.35 9.52
N VAL A 231 -3.72 7.76 9.98
CA VAL A 231 -4.59 6.97 10.86
C VAL A 231 -5.98 6.98 10.25
N ASP A 232 -6.53 5.81 10.00
CA ASP A 232 -7.86 5.59 9.40
C ASP A 232 -8.06 6.36 8.08
N GLY A 233 -7.02 6.35 7.25
CA GLY A 233 -7.00 7.03 5.95
C GLY A 233 -6.79 8.56 6.03
N VAL A 234 -6.77 9.15 7.23
CA VAL A 234 -6.56 10.59 7.43
C VAL A 234 -5.07 10.89 7.60
N GLN A 235 -4.55 11.85 6.83
CA GLN A 235 -3.16 12.31 6.93
C GLN A 235 -2.93 13.24 8.11
N TYR A 236 -1.81 13.08 8.79
CA TYR A 236 -1.30 13.93 9.86
C TYR A 236 0.17 14.28 9.61
N PRO A 237 0.58 15.54 9.86
CA PRO A 237 1.99 15.93 9.77
C PRO A 237 2.80 15.33 10.94
N ALA A 238 4.12 15.27 10.76
CA ALA A 238 5.05 14.96 11.84
C ALA A 238 5.01 16.04 12.94
N ASP A 239 4.82 15.59 14.18
CA ASP A 239 4.96 16.35 15.41
C ASP A 239 6.30 15.98 16.05
N THR A 240 7.30 16.85 15.88
CA THR A 240 8.69 16.57 16.29
C THR A 240 9.42 17.85 16.70
N THR A 241 10.36 17.71 17.63
CA THR A 241 11.33 18.77 17.99
C THR A 241 12.50 18.86 17.04
N ASP A 242 12.69 17.86 16.17
CA ASP A 242 13.88 17.70 15.33
C ASP A 242 13.52 17.57 13.83
N PRO A 243 12.75 18.51 13.25
CA PRO A 243 12.20 18.37 11.91
C PRO A 243 13.26 18.34 10.79
N GLY A 244 14.50 18.77 11.07
CA GLY A 244 15.62 18.74 10.15
C GLY A 244 16.49 17.48 10.23
N GLU A 245 16.20 16.56 11.17
CA GLU A 245 16.99 15.34 11.33
C GLU A 245 16.79 14.43 10.12
N THR A 246 17.89 13.96 9.53
CA THR A 246 17.84 13.14 8.31
C THR A 246 17.55 11.70 8.65
N ILE A 247 16.64 11.07 7.90
CA ILE A 247 16.33 9.66 8.06
C ILE A 247 17.35 8.83 7.26
N LEU A 248 18.33 8.26 7.96
CA LEU A 248 19.39 7.42 7.39
C LEU A 248 19.33 5.99 7.93
N THR A 249 18.37 5.20 7.46
CA THR A 249 18.12 3.86 8.00
C THR A 249 19.03 2.79 7.38
N LYS A 250 19.96 2.22 8.14
CA LYS A 250 20.91 1.22 7.62
C LYS A 250 20.69 -0.16 8.20
N THR A 251 20.51 -1.16 7.34
CA THR A 251 20.52 -2.57 7.75
C THR A 251 21.83 -3.24 7.35
N THR A 252 22.44 -4.00 8.25
CA THR A 252 23.59 -4.87 7.94
C THR A 252 23.28 -6.31 8.34
N SER A 253 24.00 -7.29 7.79
CA SER A 253 23.73 -8.70 8.09
C SER A 253 23.94 -9.12 9.54
N SER A 254 24.73 -8.35 10.29
CA SER A 254 24.99 -8.59 11.71
C SER A 254 24.18 -7.72 12.67
N ARG A 255 23.57 -6.61 12.22
CA ARG A 255 22.85 -5.64 13.07
C ARG A 255 21.70 -4.96 12.31
N GLY A 256 20.62 -4.64 13.01
CA GLY A 256 19.50 -3.90 12.43
C GLY A 256 18.61 -4.70 11.49
N LYS A 257 18.41 -5.99 11.79
CA LYS A 257 17.37 -6.82 11.16
C LYS A 257 15.99 -6.21 11.41
N MET A 258 15.06 -6.53 10.53
CA MET A 258 13.66 -6.19 10.72
C MET A 258 12.98 -7.16 11.69
N TYR A 259 12.30 -6.57 12.66
CA TYR A 259 11.43 -7.25 13.60
C TYR A 259 10.02 -6.68 13.54
N ILE A 260 9.02 -7.55 13.76
CA ILE A 260 7.63 -7.17 14.03
C ILE A 260 7.33 -7.54 15.48
N GLY A 261 6.57 -6.70 16.19
CA GLY A 261 6.32 -6.79 17.63
C GLY A 261 7.50 -6.37 18.52
N ARG A 262 8.58 -5.85 17.93
CA ARG A 262 9.81 -5.47 18.62
C ARG A 262 10.58 -4.36 17.89
N HIS A 263 11.33 -3.60 18.67
CA HIS A 263 12.35 -2.65 18.25
C HIS A 263 13.51 -3.29 17.47
N ALA A 264 14.16 -2.52 16.58
CA ALA A 264 15.30 -2.97 15.78
C ALA A 264 16.50 -3.44 16.64
N MET A 265 16.91 -2.61 17.61
CA MET A 265 18.16 -2.78 18.37
C MET A 265 18.03 -3.26 19.83
N ASN A 266 16.86 -3.21 20.46
CA ASN A 266 16.67 -3.67 21.86
C ASN A 266 15.39 -4.51 22.01
N THR A 267 15.16 -5.12 23.17
CA THR A 267 14.00 -6.02 23.44
C THR A 267 12.97 -5.40 24.38
N ASN A 268 13.07 -4.09 24.68
CA ASN A 268 12.18 -3.43 25.62
C ASN A 268 10.87 -3.03 24.93
N ALA A 269 9.81 -2.84 25.74
CA ALA A 269 8.51 -2.37 25.25
C ALA A 269 7.99 -3.15 24.02
N PRO A 270 7.93 -4.50 24.05
CA PRO A 270 7.34 -5.26 22.95
C PRO A 270 5.88 -4.84 22.72
N PHE A 271 5.37 -5.07 21.52
CA PHE A 271 3.95 -4.82 21.24
C PHE A 271 3.06 -5.75 22.08
N VAL A 272 1.96 -5.19 22.59
CA VAL A 272 0.87 -5.95 23.21
C VAL A 272 -0.43 -5.55 22.50
N GLY A 273 -1.09 -6.51 21.87
CA GLY A 273 -2.29 -6.28 21.06
C GLY A 273 -2.27 -7.10 19.79
N GLU A 274 -3.17 -6.80 18.86
CA GLU A 274 -3.30 -7.54 17.60
C GLU A 274 -2.77 -6.70 16.43
N LEU A 275 -2.03 -7.35 15.52
CA LEU A 275 -1.63 -6.80 14.23
C LEU A 275 -2.25 -7.61 13.11
N ASP A 276 -2.60 -6.90 12.04
CA ASP A 276 -3.14 -7.45 10.81
C ASP A 276 -2.56 -6.74 9.58
N ASP A 277 -2.38 -7.45 8.46
CA ASP A 277 -2.01 -6.89 7.16
C ASP A 277 -0.79 -5.94 7.18
N LEU A 278 0.30 -6.34 7.86
CA LEU A 278 1.50 -5.51 7.98
C LEU A 278 2.34 -5.55 6.71
N VAL A 279 2.65 -4.39 6.16
CA VAL A 279 3.29 -4.26 4.85
C VAL A 279 4.31 -3.12 4.81
N LEU A 280 5.43 -3.38 4.14
CA LEU A 280 6.46 -2.39 3.82
C LEU A 280 6.59 -2.24 2.31
N TRP A 281 6.22 -1.08 1.77
CA TRP A 281 6.55 -0.67 0.40
C TRP A 281 7.89 0.06 0.33
N GLY A 282 8.62 -0.13 -0.76
CA GLY A 282 9.83 0.65 -1.05
C GLY A 282 9.57 1.99 -1.74
N ARG A 283 8.35 2.52 -1.62
CA ARG A 283 7.94 3.84 -2.11
C ARG A 283 7.06 4.56 -1.09
N GLY A 284 6.97 5.88 -1.24
CA GLY A 284 5.99 6.69 -0.54
C GLY A 284 4.64 6.53 -1.21
N LEU A 285 3.66 5.97 -0.51
CA LEU A 285 2.28 5.89 -0.97
C LEU A 285 1.65 7.30 -0.94
N SER A 286 0.78 7.56 -1.91
CA SER A 286 -0.01 8.79 -1.95
C SER A 286 -1.17 8.76 -0.95
N ALA A 287 -1.73 9.93 -0.64
CA ALA A 287 -2.88 10.05 0.24
C ALA A 287 -4.10 9.25 -0.24
N ALA A 288 -4.33 9.22 -1.56
CA ALA A 288 -5.43 8.44 -2.15
C ALA A 288 -5.22 6.94 -1.99
N GLU A 289 -3.99 6.44 -2.20
CA GLU A 289 -3.68 5.02 -1.99
C GLU A 289 -3.89 4.59 -0.54
N LEU A 290 -3.43 5.39 0.43
CA LEU A 290 -3.59 5.08 1.85
C LEU A 290 -5.03 5.20 2.36
N SER A 291 -5.78 6.17 1.84
CA SER A 291 -7.21 6.29 2.11
C SER A 291 -7.97 5.08 1.55
N LEU A 292 -7.59 4.62 0.35
CA LEU A 292 -8.21 3.47 -0.31
C LEU A 292 -7.93 2.17 0.46
N LEU A 293 -6.68 1.95 0.89
CA LEU A 293 -6.28 0.80 1.71
C LEU A 293 -7.09 0.73 3.02
N HIS A 294 -7.24 1.86 3.73
CA HIS A 294 -8.11 1.94 4.90
C HIS A 294 -9.57 1.61 4.54
N ALA A 295 -10.09 2.23 3.49
CA ALA A 295 -11.50 2.10 3.11
C ALA A 295 -11.86 0.66 2.71
N PHE A 296 -10.94 -0.10 2.12
CA PHE A 296 -11.15 -1.53 1.83
C PHE A 296 -11.47 -2.36 3.07
N GLY A 297 -10.97 -1.99 4.24
CA GLY A 297 -11.32 -2.67 5.51
C GLY A 297 -12.78 -2.50 5.93
N SER A 298 -13.55 -1.66 5.25
CA SER A 298 -14.99 -1.47 5.51
C SER A 298 -15.86 -1.58 4.27
N SER A 299 -15.26 -1.83 3.10
CA SER A 299 -15.99 -1.96 1.84
C SER A 299 -16.45 -3.40 1.59
N SER A 300 -17.39 -3.57 0.67
CA SER A 300 -17.85 -4.89 0.21
C SER A 300 -16.77 -5.69 -0.53
N LEU A 301 -15.73 -5.03 -1.05
CA LEU A 301 -14.59 -5.71 -1.69
C LEU A 301 -13.71 -6.41 -0.67
N GLY A 302 -13.51 -5.82 0.52
CA GLY A 302 -12.66 -6.41 1.56
C GLY A 302 -11.26 -6.75 1.07
N TYR A 303 -10.66 -5.90 0.21
CA TYR A 303 -9.34 -6.15 -0.34
C TYR A 303 -8.26 -5.87 0.72
N ASP A 304 -7.66 -6.95 1.22
CA ASP A 304 -6.37 -6.94 1.90
C ASP A 304 -5.25 -6.37 1.00
N VAL A 305 -4.05 -6.24 1.55
CA VAL A 305 -2.88 -5.74 0.81
C VAL A 305 -2.53 -6.61 -0.41
N ALA A 306 -2.68 -7.93 -0.32
CA ALA A 306 -2.34 -8.86 -1.40
C ALA A 306 -3.22 -8.63 -2.64
N LYS A 307 -4.45 -8.15 -2.45
CA LYS A 307 -5.38 -7.76 -3.53
C LYS A 307 -5.26 -6.29 -3.90
N ALA A 308 -5.04 -5.41 -2.92
CA ALA A 308 -4.94 -3.98 -3.16
C ALA A 308 -3.67 -3.61 -3.92
N ASP A 309 -2.52 -4.21 -3.65
CA ASP A 309 -1.27 -3.83 -4.33
C ASP A 309 -1.31 -4.08 -5.85
N PRO A 310 -1.75 -5.24 -6.37
CA PRO A 310 -1.94 -5.44 -7.81
C PRO A 310 -2.84 -4.38 -8.44
N LEU A 311 -3.89 -3.94 -7.74
CA LEU A 311 -4.78 -2.86 -8.19
C LEU A 311 -4.03 -1.53 -8.29
N LEU A 312 -3.28 -1.15 -7.25
CA LEU A 312 -2.48 0.06 -7.23
C LEU A 312 -1.39 0.03 -8.30
N LYS A 313 -0.76 -1.14 -8.50
CA LYS A 313 0.29 -1.35 -9.50
C LYS A 313 -0.25 -1.22 -10.92
N ALA A 314 -1.42 -1.79 -11.19
CA ALA A 314 -2.11 -1.64 -12.47
C ALA A 314 -2.44 -0.17 -12.76
N PHE A 315 -2.92 0.58 -11.76
CA PHE A 315 -3.14 2.03 -11.89
C PHE A 315 -1.86 2.77 -12.28
N ARG A 316 -0.75 2.54 -11.57
CA ARG A 316 0.55 3.19 -11.86
C ARG A 316 1.06 2.89 -13.26
N ARG A 317 0.71 1.74 -13.82
CA ARG A 317 1.13 1.30 -15.15
C ARG A 317 0.17 1.69 -16.27
N GLY A 318 -1.02 2.18 -15.93
CA GLY A 318 -2.08 2.41 -16.91
C GLY A 318 -2.62 1.10 -17.51
N GLU A 319 -2.58 0.01 -16.74
CA GLU A 319 -2.90 -1.35 -17.21
C GLU A 319 -4.19 -1.88 -16.57
N ALA A 320 -4.80 -2.87 -17.21
CA ALA A 320 -5.87 -3.65 -16.59
C ALA A 320 -5.28 -4.79 -15.73
N VAL A 321 -6.02 -5.23 -14.72
CA VAL A 321 -5.64 -6.34 -13.85
C VAL A 321 -6.84 -7.18 -13.46
N GLU A 322 -6.67 -8.49 -13.33
CA GLU A 322 -7.69 -9.39 -12.80
C GLU A 322 -7.36 -9.77 -11.36
N ILE A 323 -8.31 -9.55 -10.44
CA ILE A 323 -8.18 -9.81 -9.00
C ILE A 323 -9.42 -10.56 -8.56
N ASP A 324 -9.27 -11.77 -8.01
CA ASP A 324 -10.38 -12.63 -7.58
C ASP A 324 -11.50 -12.78 -8.62
N GLY A 325 -11.13 -12.94 -9.90
CA GLY A 325 -12.08 -13.07 -11.02
C GLY A 325 -12.79 -11.77 -11.43
N THR A 326 -12.41 -10.64 -10.82
CA THR A 326 -12.89 -9.30 -11.17
C THR A 326 -11.84 -8.59 -12.03
N THR A 327 -12.20 -8.20 -13.24
CA THR A 327 -11.31 -7.40 -14.10
C THR A 327 -11.47 -5.92 -13.78
N TRP A 328 -10.36 -5.29 -13.39
CA TRP A 328 -10.22 -3.86 -13.20
C TRP A 328 -9.52 -3.24 -14.42
N PHE A 329 -10.07 -2.13 -14.90
CA PHE A 329 -9.55 -1.34 -16.00
C PHE A 329 -9.01 -0.03 -15.45
N PHE A 330 -7.84 0.36 -15.94
CA PHE A 330 -7.34 1.72 -15.75
C PHE A 330 -8.24 2.71 -16.50
N VAL A 331 -8.50 3.83 -15.83
CA VAL A 331 -9.19 5.00 -16.37
C VAL A 331 -8.30 6.21 -16.17
N ASP A 332 -7.88 6.85 -17.26
CA ASP A 332 -7.00 8.03 -17.28
C ASP A 332 -7.75 9.35 -17.07
N GLU A 333 -9.00 9.44 -17.50
CA GLU A 333 -9.83 10.64 -17.35
C GLU A 333 -11.30 10.32 -17.07
N ASP A 334 -11.98 11.29 -16.44
CA ASP A 334 -13.40 11.28 -16.10
C ASP A 334 -13.88 10.11 -15.23
N LEU A 335 -12.97 9.42 -14.53
CA LEU A 335 -13.35 8.57 -13.40
C LEU A 335 -13.96 9.44 -12.30
N ARG A 336 -15.19 9.13 -11.93
CA ARG A 336 -15.93 9.90 -10.93
C ARG A 336 -15.59 9.45 -9.51
N GLY A 337 -15.85 10.34 -8.55
CA GLY A 337 -15.66 10.09 -7.13
C GLY A 337 -14.40 10.73 -6.55
N ALA A 338 -14.34 10.82 -5.23
CA ALA A 338 -13.21 11.40 -4.52
C ALA A 338 -12.02 10.42 -4.50
N PRO A 339 -10.79 10.87 -4.79
CA PRO A 339 -9.59 10.05 -4.66
C PRO A 339 -9.49 9.39 -3.28
N GLY A 340 -9.21 8.10 -3.25
CA GLY A 340 -9.08 7.30 -2.04
C GLY A 340 -10.40 6.77 -1.46
N THR A 341 -11.54 7.05 -2.09
CA THR A 341 -12.85 6.51 -1.68
C THR A 341 -13.32 5.45 -2.67
N PRO A 342 -13.39 4.16 -2.31
CA PRO A 342 -13.98 3.15 -3.17
C PRO A 342 -15.51 3.30 -3.22
N TYR A 343 -16.11 3.02 -4.38
CA TYR A 343 -17.55 3.05 -4.58
C TYR A 343 -18.04 1.70 -5.10
N ASP A 344 -19.04 1.11 -4.44
CA ASP A 344 -19.81 -0.04 -4.92
C ASP A 344 -21.09 0.46 -5.60
N LEU A 345 -21.19 0.22 -6.90
CA LEU A 345 -22.27 0.61 -7.78
C LEU A 345 -23.08 -0.61 -8.22
N ASP A 346 -23.57 -1.38 -7.25
CA ASP A 346 -24.41 -2.58 -7.48
C ASP A 346 -23.64 -3.67 -8.26
N GLY A 347 -22.46 -4.02 -7.73
CA GLY A 347 -21.57 -5.05 -8.26
C GLY A 347 -20.52 -4.55 -9.25
N ASP A 348 -20.58 -3.27 -9.62
CA ASP A 348 -19.51 -2.57 -10.31
C ASP A 348 -18.76 -1.68 -9.31
N TYR A 349 -17.44 -1.56 -9.44
CA TYR A 349 -16.61 -0.83 -8.48
C TYR A 349 -15.79 0.26 -9.12
N LEU A 350 -15.66 1.39 -8.42
CA LEU A 350 -14.72 2.46 -8.73
C LEU A 350 -13.73 2.59 -7.58
N ALA A 351 -12.45 2.75 -7.92
CA ALA A 351 -11.37 3.08 -7.00
C ALA A 351 -10.60 4.29 -7.55
N PRO A 352 -11.10 5.52 -7.31
CA PRO A 352 -10.41 6.74 -7.72
C PRO A 352 -9.09 6.89 -6.97
N LEU A 353 -8.01 7.15 -7.70
CA LEU A 353 -6.65 7.26 -7.16
C LEU A 353 -6.00 8.62 -7.48
N SER A 354 -6.58 9.37 -8.40
CA SER A 354 -6.31 10.78 -8.65
C SER A 354 -7.58 11.49 -9.13
N PRO A 355 -7.64 12.83 -9.16
CA PRO A 355 -8.80 13.53 -9.71
C PRO A 355 -9.05 13.09 -11.17
N GLY A 356 -10.20 12.48 -11.43
CA GLY A 356 -10.57 12.00 -12.76
C GLY A 356 -9.94 10.68 -13.19
N SER A 357 -9.08 10.04 -12.39
CA SER A 357 -8.40 8.80 -12.82
C SER A 357 -8.35 7.77 -11.68
N GLY A 358 -8.23 6.50 -12.05
CA GLY A 358 -8.19 5.40 -11.08
C GLY A 358 -8.45 4.06 -11.74
N MET A 359 -9.02 3.15 -10.97
CA MET A 359 -9.39 1.82 -11.45
C MET A 359 -10.91 1.66 -11.42
N SER A 360 -11.46 0.96 -12.41
CA SER A 360 -12.89 0.67 -12.50
C SER A 360 -13.13 -0.74 -13.02
N THR A 361 -14.13 -1.45 -12.51
CA THR A 361 -14.57 -2.71 -13.12
C THR A 361 -15.42 -2.47 -14.38
N ILE A 362 -15.79 -1.22 -14.64
CA ILE A 362 -16.56 -0.80 -15.80
C ILE A 362 -15.59 -0.52 -16.95
N ARG A 363 -15.65 -1.34 -18.00
CA ARG A 363 -14.76 -1.29 -19.17
C ARG A 363 -14.68 0.06 -19.89
N ASN A 364 -15.71 0.89 -19.75
CA ASN A 364 -15.71 2.25 -20.27
C ASN A 364 -16.54 3.13 -19.31
N PRO A 365 -15.92 4.04 -18.54
CA PRO A 365 -16.63 4.90 -17.59
C PRO A 365 -17.64 5.82 -18.28
N PHE A 366 -17.46 6.09 -19.58
CA PHE A 366 -18.41 6.83 -20.43
C PHE A 366 -19.47 5.94 -21.09
N ASN A 367 -19.23 4.63 -21.22
CA ASN A 367 -20.22 3.69 -21.74
C ASN A 367 -21.06 3.11 -20.60
N ARG A 368 -21.88 3.99 -20.03
CA ARG A 368 -23.18 3.72 -19.41
C ARG A 368 -23.34 2.36 -18.73
N SER A 369 -22.85 2.27 -17.50
CA SER A 369 -23.45 1.40 -16.48
C SER A 369 -23.49 2.10 -15.10
N LEU A 370 -23.93 3.35 -15.04
CA LEU A 370 -24.96 3.60 -14.02
C LEU A 370 -26.16 2.83 -14.55
N LYS A 371 -26.56 1.74 -13.89
CA LYS A 371 -27.75 0.96 -14.29
C LYS A 371 -28.97 1.88 -14.24
N LEU A 372 -29.23 2.64 -15.30
CA LEU A 372 -30.43 3.45 -15.43
C LEU A 372 -31.58 2.51 -15.75
N GLN A 373 -32.44 2.31 -14.77
CA GLN A 373 -33.59 1.44 -14.82
C GLN A 373 -34.85 2.30 -14.77
N LEU A 374 -35.77 2.03 -15.69
CA LEU A 374 -37.16 2.43 -15.52
C LEU A 374 -37.81 1.41 -14.59
N THR A 375 -38.11 1.80 -13.35
CA THR A 375 -38.64 0.90 -12.31
C THR A 375 -40.15 1.05 -12.11
N GLY A 376 -40.76 2.08 -12.69
CA GLY A 376 -42.20 2.28 -12.64
C GLY A 376 -42.70 3.19 -13.74
N VAL A 377 -43.89 2.91 -14.24
CA VAL A 377 -44.67 3.78 -15.12
C VAL A 377 -46.08 3.85 -14.54
N ASN A 378 -46.60 5.05 -14.35
CA ASN A 378 -47.98 5.29 -13.97
C ASN A 378 -48.64 6.16 -15.03
N ASP A 379 -49.50 5.51 -15.82
CA ASP A 379 -50.23 6.12 -16.93
C ASP A 379 -51.31 7.11 -16.48
N GLN A 380 -51.86 6.96 -15.26
CA GLN A 380 -52.90 7.86 -14.76
C GLN A 380 -52.33 9.23 -14.41
N ASP A 381 -51.13 9.24 -13.80
CA ASP A 381 -50.48 10.45 -13.33
C ASP A 381 -49.37 10.94 -14.28
N ALA A 382 -49.18 10.27 -15.43
CA ALA A 382 -48.13 10.54 -16.39
C ALA A 382 -46.73 10.60 -15.73
N THR A 383 -46.45 9.68 -14.80
CA THR A 383 -45.16 9.65 -14.08
C THR A 383 -44.36 8.42 -14.42
N ILE A 384 -43.04 8.58 -14.40
CA ILE A 384 -42.09 7.50 -14.51
C ILE A 384 -41.18 7.49 -13.29
N THR A 385 -40.73 6.31 -12.87
CA THR A 385 -39.74 6.18 -11.79
C THR A 385 -38.44 5.68 -12.40
N LEU A 386 -37.40 6.48 -12.24
CA LEU A 386 -36.05 6.15 -12.70
C LEU A 386 -35.20 5.79 -11.48
N ARG A 387 -34.42 4.73 -11.61
CA ARG A 387 -33.40 4.30 -10.64
C ARG A 387 -32.05 4.28 -11.34
N TRP A 388 -31.01 4.78 -10.69
CA TRP A 388 -29.63 4.73 -11.20
C TRP A 388 -28.65 4.52 -10.07
N ASN A 389 -27.48 3.96 -10.40
CA ASN A 389 -26.35 3.99 -9.48
C ASN A 389 -25.90 5.43 -9.31
N SER A 390 -25.53 5.85 -8.10
CA SER A 390 -25.15 7.22 -7.79
C SER A 390 -23.90 7.26 -6.92
N LEU A 391 -23.20 8.38 -6.92
CA LEU A 391 -22.10 8.66 -6.00
C LEU A 391 -22.65 9.32 -4.75
N PRO A 392 -22.33 8.83 -3.54
CA PRO A 392 -22.64 9.52 -2.30
C PRO A 392 -22.18 10.98 -2.31
N GLY A 393 -23.06 11.90 -1.91
CA GLY A 393 -22.77 13.35 -1.85
C GLY A 393 -22.91 14.11 -3.18
N ALA A 394 -23.04 13.42 -4.31
CA ALA A 394 -23.26 14.06 -5.61
C ALA A 394 -24.70 14.59 -5.77
N SER A 395 -24.90 15.44 -6.77
CA SER A 395 -26.22 15.86 -7.24
C SER A 395 -26.37 15.61 -8.73
N TYR A 396 -27.60 15.41 -9.18
CA TYR A 396 -27.90 14.97 -10.55
C TYR A 396 -28.93 15.84 -11.23
N ILE A 397 -28.83 15.90 -12.56
CA ILE A 397 -29.85 16.38 -13.47
C ILE A 397 -30.30 15.23 -14.36
N ILE A 398 -31.61 15.10 -14.54
CA ILE A 398 -32.24 14.24 -15.54
C ILE A 398 -32.56 15.11 -16.76
N GLU A 399 -32.04 14.72 -17.91
CA GLU A 399 -32.33 15.37 -19.20
C GLU A 399 -33.15 14.43 -20.07
N GLY A 400 -34.17 15.00 -20.71
CA GLY A 400 -35.01 14.32 -21.70
C GLY A 400 -34.57 14.69 -23.12
N SER A 401 -34.75 13.75 -24.04
CA SER A 401 -34.56 13.96 -25.48
C SER A 401 -35.57 13.16 -26.28
N ASP A 402 -36.04 13.73 -27.39
CA ASP A 402 -36.95 13.05 -28.32
C ASP A 402 -36.21 12.50 -29.55
N ASP A 403 -34.96 12.94 -29.78
CA ASP A 403 -34.18 12.68 -31.00
C ASP A 403 -32.72 12.23 -30.76
N PHE A 404 -32.31 12.12 -29.49
CA PHE A 404 -30.93 11.89 -29.02
C PHE A 404 -29.93 13.02 -29.28
N ILE A 405 -30.34 14.12 -29.91
CA ILE A 405 -29.48 15.24 -30.28
C ILE A 405 -29.68 16.38 -29.30
N THR A 406 -30.92 16.82 -29.12
CA THR A 406 -31.26 17.89 -28.19
C THR A 406 -31.63 17.29 -26.84
N TRP A 407 -30.96 17.76 -25.79
CA TRP A 407 -31.16 17.30 -24.41
C TRP A 407 -31.53 18.50 -23.55
N ASP A 408 -32.72 18.45 -22.96
CA ASP A 408 -33.23 19.51 -22.10
C ASP A 408 -33.45 18.97 -20.68
N PRO A 409 -33.07 19.71 -19.62
CA PRO A 409 -33.32 19.25 -18.26
C PRO A 409 -34.81 19.19 -17.97
N GLU A 410 -35.26 18.06 -17.43
CA GLU A 410 -36.65 17.87 -17.03
C GLU A 410 -37.01 18.78 -15.85
N PRO A 411 -38.22 19.37 -15.79
CA PRO A 411 -38.59 20.32 -14.73
C PRO A 411 -38.50 19.73 -13.32
N SER A 412 -38.95 18.47 -13.15
CA SER A 412 -38.86 17.72 -11.90
C SER A 412 -37.52 17.01 -11.73
N GLY A 413 -36.61 17.13 -12.71
CA GLY A 413 -35.36 16.39 -12.79
C GLY A 413 -34.11 17.19 -12.42
N ARG A 414 -34.23 18.33 -11.73
CA ARG A 414 -33.09 19.22 -11.43
C ARG A 414 -32.59 19.07 -9.99
N ASN A 415 -31.27 19.11 -9.79
CA ASN A 415 -30.59 19.10 -8.50
C ASN A 415 -31.04 17.96 -7.57
N ILE A 416 -31.12 16.75 -8.11
CA ILE A 416 -31.53 15.58 -7.35
C ILE A 416 -30.34 15.13 -6.49
N PRO A 417 -30.41 15.26 -5.15
CA PRO A 417 -29.32 14.81 -4.30
C PRO A 417 -29.22 13.29 -4.35
N SER A 418 -27.99 12.80 -4.33
CA SER A 418 -27.72 11.37 -4.23
C SER A 418 -28.31 10.77 -2.94
N ALA A 419 -28.97 9.62 -3.06
CA ALA A 419 -29.43 8.82 -1.92
C ALA A 419 -28.38 7.78 -1.45
N GLY A 420 -27.12 7.91 -1.89
CA GLY A 420 -26.03 6.99 -1.59
C GLY A 420 -25.47 6.35 -2.87
N THR A 421 -25.28 5.03 -2.87
CA THR A 421 -24.77 4.29 -4.04
C THR A 421 -25.84 4.04 -5.11
N THR A 422 -27.11 4.31 -4.78
CA THR A 422 -28.24 4.22 -5.70
C THR A 422 -29.21 5.36 -5.40
N THR A 423 -29.72 6.02 -6.44
CA THR A 423 -30.77 7.03 -6.33
C THR A 423 -32.00 6.59 -7.13
N THR A 424 -33.18 6.84 -6.58
CA THR A 424 -34.46 6.62 -7.25
C THR A 424 -35.23 7.93 -7.23
N HIS A 425 -35.78 8.32 -8.38
CA HIS A 425 -36.53 9.55 -8.52
C HIS A 425 -37.76 9.37 -9.39
N GLN A 426 -38.88 9.93 -8.95
CA GLN A 426 -40.11 9.97 -9.73
C GLN A 426 -40.13 11.27 -10.55
N LEU A 427 -40.24 11.11 -11.85
CA LEU A 427 -40.27 12.18 -12.83
C LEU A 427 -41.70 12.36 -13.35
N THR A 428 -42.12 13.61 -13.48
CA THR A 428 -43.31 13.99 -14.25
C THR A 428 -42.82 14.71 -15.52
N PRO A 429 -42.80 14.04 -16.68
CA PRO A 429 -42.40 14.66 -17.95
C PRO A 429 -43.40 15.74 -18.35
N THR A 430 -42.90 16.85 -18.91
CA THR A 430 -43.75 17.95 -19.38
C THR A 430 -44.65 17.54 -20.55
N THR A 431 -44.17 16.61 -21.38
CA THR A 431 -44.88 15.99 -22.50
C THR A 431 -44.47 14.52 -22.62
N ILE A 432 -45.39 13.63 -23.01
CA ILE A 432 -45.08 12.23 -23.32
C ILE A 432 -45.22 12.03 -24.84
N PRO A 433 -44.14 12.23 -25.61
CA PRO A 433 -44.13 11.88 -27.03
C PRO A 433 -44.15 10.36 -27.19
N ALA A 434 -44.37 9.89 -28.42
CA ALA A 434 -44.40 8.45 -28.72
C ALA A 434 -43.10 7.74 -28.33
N ARG A 435 -41.98 8.46 -28.27
CA ARG A 435 -40.69 7.99 -27.79
C ARG A 435 -39.95 9.12 -27.11
N ARG A 436 -39.40 8.85 -25.93
CA ARG A 436 -38.55 9.76 -25.17
C ARG A 436 -37.36 9.00 -24.61
N PHE A 437 -36.23 9.67 -24.52
CA PHE A 437 -34.97 9.16 -24.00
C PHE A 437 -34.56 9.96 -22.79
N TYR A 438 -33.96 9.30 -21.82
CA TYR A 438 -33.46 9.93 -20.61
C TYR A 438 -31.96 9.67 -20.47
N ARG A 439 -31.25 10.68 -19.99
CA ARG A 439 -29.89 10.52 -19.46
C ARG A 439 -29.80 11.22 -18.12
N ILE A 440 -28.87 10.76 -17.32
CA ILE A 440 -28.59 11.32 -16.01
C ILE A 440 -27.16 11.83 -16.01
N THR A 441 -27.03 13.11 -15.70
CA THR A 441 -25.76 13.82 -15.67
C THR A 441 -25.53 14.31 -14.25
N GLU A 442 -24.32 14.15 -13.74
CA GLU A 442 -23.95 14.73 -12.46
C GLU A 442 -23.81 16.25 -12.63
N THR A 443 -24.35 17.01 -11.68
CA THR A 443 -24.14 18.45 -11.67
C THR A 443 -22.70 18.76 -11.24
N PRO A 444 -22.00 19.67 -11.93
CA PRO A 444 -20.65 20.10 -11.56
C PRO A 444 -20.52 20.58 -10.12
#